data_AF-A0A494Y1I5-F1
#
_entry.id   AF-A0A494Y1I5-F1
#
_cell.length_a   1.000
_cell.length_b   1.000
_cell.length_c   1.000
_cell.angle_alpha   90.00
_cell.angle_beta   90.00
_cell.angle_gamma   90.00
#
_symmetry.space_group_name_H-M   'P 1'
#
loop_
_entity.id
_entity.type
_entity.pdbx_description
1 polymer ?
#
loop_
_entity_poly.entity_id
_entity_poly.type
_entity_poly.pdbx_seq_one_letter_code
_entity_poly.pdbx_strand_id
1 'polypeptide(L)'
;MKGKVFKALQKMMDDIENQNGDIQATLLPLGQSELNRGKDFLRQHAHRYSFGSHDALVAGTVSVALAAGDSLTLVTSDRGLKALCKDNNIDVFDPLLG
;
A
#
# COMPACT_ATOMS: atom_id res chain seq x y z
N MET A 1 15.33 3.23 -16.04
CA MET A 1 15.21 2.10 -15.08
C MET A 1 16.18 1.01 -15.50
N LYS A 2 17.03 0.47 -14.60
CA LYS A 2 18.02 -0.56 -14.98
C LYS A 2 17.32 -1.85 -15.40
N GLY A 3 17.69 -2.46 -16.54
CA GLY A 3 16.98 -3.61 -17.12
C GLY A 3 16.81 -4.84 -16.20
N LYS A 4 17.68 -5.01 -15.19
CA LYS A 4 17.54 -6.05 -14.16
C LYS A 4 16.31 -5.84 -13.25
N VAL A 5 16.03 -4.59 -12.87
CA VAL A 5 14.87 -4.25 -12.02
C VAL A 5 13.58 -4.52 -12.77
N PHE A 6 13.52 -4.15 -14.06
CA PHE A 6 12.36 -4.41 -14.90
C PHE A 6 12.05 -5.92 -15.00
N LYS A 7 13.06 -6.75 -15.28
CA LYS A 7 12.88 -8.22 -15.33
C LYS A 7 12.43 -8.81 -14.00
N ALA A 8 12.93 -8.29 -12.89
CA ALA A 8 12.51 -8.74 -11.56
C ALA A 8 11.04 -8.40 -11.28
N LEU A 9 10.59 -7.20 -11.66
CA LEU A 9 9.18 -6.80 -11.55
C LEU A 9 8.28 -7.65 -12.45
N GLN A 10 8.69 -7.90 -13.70
CA GLN A 10 7.94 -8.78 -14.61
C GLN A 10 7.80 -10.19 -14.04
N LYS A 11 8.89 -10.78 -13.56
CA LYS A 11 8.84 -12.10 -12.90
C LYS A 11 7.90 -12.07 -11.69
N MET A 12 7.98 -11.03 -10.86
CA MET A 12 7.09 -10.91 -9.70
C MET A 12 5.63 -10.83 -10.11
N MET A 13 5.30 -10.09 -11.17
CA MET A 13 3.94 -10.04 -11.71
C MET A 13 3.50 -11.41 -12.23
N ASP A 14 4.34 -12.10 -13.00
CA ASP A 14 4.05 -13.44 -13.51
C ASP A 14 3.85 -14.45 -12.36
N ASP A 15 4.67 -14.37 -11.32
CA ASP A 15 4.57 -15.23 -10.13
C ASP A 15 3.25 -14.97 -9.40
N ILE A 16 2.84 -13.70 -9.26
CA ILE A 16 1.56 -13.31 -8.64
C ILE A 16 0.36 -13.79 -9.47
N GLU A 17 0.35 -13.53 -10.78
CA GLU A 17 -0.76 -13.87 -11.67
C GLU A 17 -0.98 -15.39 -11.77
N ASN A 18 0.11 -16.17 -11.76
CA ASN A 18 0.06 -17.62 -11.85
C ASN A 18 0.09 -18.33 -10.49
N GLN A 19 0.09 -17.59 -9.38
CA GLN A 19 0.21 -18.13 -8.01
C GLN A 19 1.44 -19.03 -7.82
N ASN A 20 2.53 -18.71 -8.51
CA ASN A 20 3.79 -19.43 -8.47
C ASN A 20 4.71 -18.88 -7.37
N GLY A 21 5.56 -19.76 -6.83
CA GLY A 21 6.57 -19.41 -5.82
C GLY A 21 6.06 -19.52 -4.38
N ASP A 22 6.98 -19.32 -3.43
CA ASP A 22 6.71 -19.49 -2.00
C ASP A 22 5.84 -18.36 -1.41
N ILE A 23 5.78 -17.21 -2.10
CA ILE A 23 4.96 -16.06 -1.72
C ILE A 23 3.87 -15.89 -2.77
N GLN A 24 2.64 -16.25 -2.39
CA GLN A 24 1.46 -15.96 -3.17
C GLN A 24 0.86 -14.63 -2.70
N ALA A 25 0.62 -13.72 -3.63
CA ALA A 25 -0.03 -12.44 -3.34
C ALA A 25 -1.21 -12.22 -4.28
N THR A 26 -2.08 -11.30 -3.93
CA THR A 26 -3.17 -10.83 -4.80
C THR A 26 -2.96 -9.35 -5.09
N LEU A 27 -3.13 -8.96 -6.35
CA LEU A 27 -3.10 -7.56 -6.73
C LEU A 27 -4.40 -6.90 -6.30
N LEU A 28 -4.29 -5.92 -5.40
CA LEU A 28 -5.43 -5.06 -5.08
C LEU A 28 -5.74 -4.16 -6.29
N PRO A 29 -7.02 -4.01 -6.66
CA PRO A 29 -7.40 -3.17 -7.77
C PRO A 29 -7.04 -1.70 -7.47
N LEU A 30 -6.68 -0.97 -8.52
CA LEU A 30 -6.48 0.48 -8.44
C LEU A 30 -7.45 1.16 -9.40
N GLY A 31 -8.57 1.62 -8.83
CA GLY A 31 -9.62 2.34 -9.53
C GLY A 31 -9.78 3.77 -9.04
N GLN A 32 -10.94 4.35 -9.35
CA GLN A 32 -11.22 5.75 -9.04
C GLN A 32 -11.41 5.98 -7.54
N SER A 33 -11.96 5.01 -6.81
CA SER A 33 -12.19 5.09 -5.37
C SER A 33 -10.88 5.18 -4.60
N GLU A 34 -9.91 4.35 -4.96
CA GLU A 34 -8.58 4.29 -4.37
C GLU A 34 -7.80 5.57 -4.66
N LEU A 35 -7.86 6.04 -5.92
CA LEU A 35 -7.24 7.31 -6.33
C LEU A 35 -7.84 8.51 -5.58
N ASN A 36 -9.16 8.55 -5.41
CA ASN A 36 -9.82 9.62 -4.68
C ASN A 36 -9.44 9.58 -3.19
N ARG A 37 -9.48 8.39 -2.58
CA ARG A 37 -9.13 8.22 -1.17
C ARG A 37 -7.68 8.60 -0.90
N GLY A 38 -6.75 8.20 -1.78
CA GLY A 38 -5.35 8.60 -1.68
C GLY A 38 -5.13 10.12 -1.81
N LYS A 39 -5.86 10.77 -2.72
CA LYS A 39 -5.83 12.25 -2.83
C LYS A 39 -6.35 12.93 -1.57
N ASP A 40 -7.41 12.40 -0.97
CA ASP A 40 -7.96 12.95 0.26
C ASP A 40 -6.97 12.82 1.42
N PHE A 41 -6.32 11.66 1.57
CA PHE A 41 -5.26 11.48 2.55
C PHE A 41 -4.10 12.45 2.35
N LEU A 42 -3.63 12.60 1.11
CA LEU A 42 -2.56 13.55 0.80
C LEU A 42 -2.95 14.97 1.21
N ARG A 43 -4.16 15.42 0.85
CA ARG A 43 -4.67 16.76 1.19
C ARG A 43 -4.80 16.95 2.71
N GLN A 44 -5.31 15.96 3.42
CA GLN A 44 -5.66 16.06 4.84
C GLN A 44 -4.46 15.88 5.79
N HIS A 45 -3.43 15.15 5.39
CA HIS A 45 -2.38 14.70 6.31
C HIS A 45 -0.94 14.95 5.85
N ALA A 46 -0.66 15.21 4.57
CA ALA A 46 0.72 15.33 4.09
C ALA A 46 1.51 16.45 4.78
N HIS A 47 0.83 17.55 5.13
CA HIS A 47 1.42 18.66 5.88
C HIS A 47 1.79 18.30 7.33
N ARG A 48 1.24 17.22 7.89
CA ARG A 48 1.49 16.76 9.27
C ARG A 48 2.50 15.62 9.34
N TYR A 49 2.41 14.66 8.41
CA TYR A 49 3.09 13.37 8.55
C TYR A 49 4.18 13.09 7.50
N SER A 50 4.59 14.09 6.71
CA SER A 50 5.76 13.97 5.80
C SER A 50 5.77 12.72 4.91
N PHE A 51 4.63 12.32 4.33
CA PHE A 51 4.52 11.22 3.38
C PHE A 51 4.21 11.71 1.96
N GLY A 52 4.54 10.89 0.95
CA GLY A 52 4.38 11.22 -0.47
C GLY A 52 3.06 10.75 -1.09
N SER A 53 2.85 11.08 -2.37
CA SER A 53 1.64 10.68 -3.11
C SER A 53 1.47 9.16 -3.22
N HIS A 54 2.55 8.40 -3.33
CA HIS A 54 2.47 6.93 -3.37
C HIS A 54 2.07 6.34 -2.02
N ASP A 55 2.61 6.84 -0.91
CA ASP A 55 2.21 6.40 0.44
C ASP A 55 0.72 6.68 0.69
N ALA A 56 0.27 7.87 0.26
CA ALA A 56 -1.13 8.25 0.30
C ALA A 56 -2.01 7.29 -0.51
N LEU A 57 -1.54 6.90 -1.69
CA LEU A 57 -2.24 5.96 -2.57
C LEU A 57 -2.32 4.57 -1.94
N VAL A 58 -1.22 4.04 -1.40
CA VAL A 58 -1.20 2.74 -0.72
C VAL A 58 -2.17 2.73 0.47
N ALA A 59 -2.11 3.73 1.35
CA ALA A 59 -3.06 3.85 2.46
C ALA A 59 -4.51 3.99 1.95
N GLY A 60 -4.71 4.75 0.87
CA GLY A 60 -6.01 4.94 0.24
C GLY A 60 -6.60 3.64 -0.27
N THR A 61 -5.81 2.84 -0.99
CA THR A 61 -6.20 1.52 -1.49
C THR A 61 -6.57 0.58 -0.33
N VAL A 62 -5.72 0.52 0.72
CA VAL A 62 -6.02 -0.31 1.90
C VAL A 62 -7.30 0.17 2.60
N SER A 63 -7.49 1.48 2.76
CA SER A 63 -8.70 2.04 3.36
C SER A 63 -9.97 1.68 2.58
N VAL A 64 -9.92 1.63 1.25
CA VAL A 64 -11.06 1.24 0.41
C VAL A 64 -11.33 -0.27 0.54
N ALA A 65 -10.29 -1.11 0.50
CA ALA A 65 -10.42 -2.55 0.67
C ALA A 65 -10.99 -2.93 2.05
N LEU A 66 -10.51 -2.30 3.12
CA LEU A 66 -11.07 -2.48 4.47
C LEU A 66 -12.56 -2.09 4.52
N ALA A 67 -12.95 -1.00 3.85
CA ALA A 67 -14.36 -0.59 3.76
C ALA A 67 -15.22 -1.57 2.95
N ALA A 68 -14.62 -2.34 2.04
CA ALA A 68 -15.27 -3.42 1.30
C ALA A 68 -15.38 -4.74 2.09
N GLY A 69 -14.77 -4.81 3.29
CA GLY A 69 -14.83 -5.96 4.19
C GLY A 69 -13.58 -6.85 4.17
N ASP A 70 -12.52 -6.47 3.44
CA ASP A 70 -11.26 -7.20 3.46
C ASP A 70 -10.58 -7.06 4.83
N SER A 71 -9.88 -8.11 5.27
CA SER A 71 -9.05 -8.08 6.49
C SER A 71 -7.59 -7.92 6.09
N LEU A 72 -7.10 -6.68 6.11
CA LEU A 72 -5.76 -6.31 5.66
C LEU A 72 -4.98 -5.57 6.75
N THR A 73 -3.68 -5.81 6.79
CA THR A 73 -2.72 -5.05 7.59
C THR A 73 -1.72 -4.40 6.64
N LEU A 74 -1.48 -3.10 6.79
CA LEU A 74 -0.47 -2.42 6.00
C LEU A 74 0.91 -2.71 6.58
N VAL A 75 1.82 -3.24 5.77
CA VAL A 75 3.20 -3.53 6.19
C VAL A 75 4.10 -2.35 5.81
N THR A 76 4.64 -1.63 6.79
CA THR A 76 5.59 -0.53 6.55
C THR A 76 6.41 -0.18 7.79
N SER A 77 7.63 0.30 7.56
CA SER A 77 8.47 0.91 8.60
C SER A 77 8.47 2.43 8.55
N ASP A 78 7.83 3.04 7.54
CA ASP A 78 7.78 4.49 7.38
C ASP A 78 6.98 5.15 8.51
N ARG A 79 7.58 6.14 9.16
CA ARG A 79 6.98 6.79 10.34
C ARG A 79 5.78 7.67 9.98
N GLY A 80 5.85 8.33 8.82
CA GLY A 80 4.78 9.19 8.33
C GLY A 80 3.53 8.41 7.97
N LEU A 81 3.72 7.32 7.23
CA LEU A 81 2.66 6.41 6.84
C LEU A 81 2.04 5.71 8.06
N LYS A 82 2.86 5.28 9.04
CA LYS A 82 2.35 4.75 10.32
C LYS A 82 1.44 5.75 11.05
N ALA A 83 1.82 7.02 11.11
CA ALA A 83 1.01 8.05 11.74
C ALA A 83 -0.32 8.26 11.00
N LEU A 84 -0.30 8.30 9.66
CA LEU A 84 -1.51 8.35 8.83
C LEU A 84 -2.43 7.15 9.10
N CYS A 85 -1.89 5.93 9.12
CA CYS A 85 -2.65 4.70 9.35
C CYS A 85 -3.31 4.69 10.73
N LYS A 86 -2.56 5.10 11.77
CA LYS A 86 -3.08 5.21 13.14
C LYS A 86 -4.26 6.17 13.23
N ASP A 87 -4.18 7.33 12.59
CA ASP A 87 -5.27 8.32 12.56
C ASP A 87 -6.53 7.81 11.83
N ASN A 88 -6.37 6.82 10.95
CA ASN A 88 -7.44 6.31 10.08
C ASN A 88 -7.87 4.88 10.43
N ASN A 89 -7.49 4.36 11.60
CA ASN A 89 -7.78 3.01 12.07
C ASN A 89 -7.39 1.91 11.06
N ILE A 90 -6.24 2.09 10.41
CA ILE A 90 -5.63 1.07 9.55
C ILE A 90 -4.57 0.36 10.38
N ASP A 91 -4.71 -0.96 10.52
CA ASP A 91 -3.71 -1.78 11.23
C ASP A 91 -2.38 -1.77 10.48
N VAL A 92 -1.28 -1.67 11.23
CA VAL A 92 0.08 -1.64 10.68
C VAL A 92 0.97 -2.67 11.36
N PHE A 93 1.75 -3.37 10.55
CA PHE A 93 2.88 -4.18 10.99
C PHE A 93 4.19 -3.50 10.55
N ASP A 94 5.11 -3.29 11.50
CA ASP A 94 6.44 -2.75 11.22
C ASP A 94 7.49 -3.88 11.25
N PRO A 95 8.04 -4.29 10.10
CA PRO A 95 9.01 -5.37 10.03
C PRO A 95 10.37 -5.04 10.66
N LEU A 96 10.65 -3.78 11.02
CA LEU A 96 11.89 -3.39 11.71
C LEU A 96 11.78 -3.44 13.24
N LEU A 97 10.57 -3.62 13.77
CA LEU A 97 10.31 -3.71 15.21
C LEU A 97 9.90 -5.13 15.66
N GLY A 98 9.71 -6.04 14.71
CA GLY A 98 9.32 -7.44 14.92
C GLY A 98 10.49 -8.41 14.94
#